data_AF-A0A537SW08-F1
#
_entry.id   AF-A0A537SW08-F1
#
_cell.length_a   1.000
_cell.length_b   1.000
_cell.length_c   1.000
_cell.angle_alpha   90.00
_cell.angle_beta   90.00
_cell.angle_gamma   90.00
#
_symmetry.space_group_name_H-M   'P 1'
#
loop_
_entity.id
_entity.type
_entity.pdbx_description
1 polymer ?
#
loop_
_entity_poly.entity_id
_entity_poly.type
_entity_poly.pdbx_seq_one_letter_code
_entity_poly.pdbx_strand_id
1 'polypeptide(L)'
;MGMRTASPIRTIGSTRPMPRRSAAPSPKPAFAWRRKWRKNSSRAARLIAYHNTWPYFARRFRLDVVDVIEIKEGVAPSPARLARLAAIMREQKIRLIVHEPFEPEEASQLLARRTGAAVVKLAPSVGSLPAANSYLALFDYNVATLAQALSAVSN
;
A
#
# COMPACT_ATOMS: atom_id res chain seq x y z
N MET A 1 -42.07 32.01 -64.59
CA MET A 1 -40.61 31.77 -64.51
C MET A 1 -40.18 31.99 -63.06
N GLY A 2 -39.72 30.94 -62.35
CA GLY A 2 -38.94 31.07 -61.10
C GLY A 2 -39.66 30.85 -59.75
N MET A 3 -40.29 29.70 -59.53
CA MET A 3 -40.59 29.24 -58.16
C MET A 3 -39.28 28.74 -57.50
N ARG A 4 -38.82 29.41 -56.45
CA ARG A 4 -37.73 28.91 -55.59
C ARG A 4 -38.34 28.05 -54.49
N THR A 5 -38.18 26.73 -54.62
CA THR A 5 -38.50 25.76 -53.56
C THR A 5 -37.41 25.79 -52.49
N ALA A 6 -37.79 26.05 -51.24
CA ALA A 6 -36.90 25.92 -50.09
C ALA A 6 -36.71 24.44 -49.73
N SER A 7 -35.47 23.95 -49.71
CA SER A 7 -35.12 22.62 -49.20
C SER A 7 -35.23 22.59 -47.67
N PRO A 8 -35.82 21.54 -47.06
CA PRO A 8 -35.79 21.39 -45.62
C PRO A 8 -34.42 20.89 -45.15
N ILE A 9 -33.84 21.59 -44.18
CA ILE A 9 -32.64 21.18 -43.45
C ILE A 9 -33.01 19.95 -42.60
N ARG A 10 -32.35 18.82 -42.86
CA ARG A 10 -32.53 17.57 -42.11
C ARG A 10 -31.79 17.69 -40.78
N THR A 11 -32.53 17.88 -39.69
CA THR A 11 -31.97 17.90 -38.33
C THR A 11 -31.42 16.53 -37.97
N ILE A 12 -30.10 16.40 -37.83
CA ILE A 12 -29.45 15.20 -37.27
C ILE A 12 -29.52 15.32 -35.75
N GLY A 13 -30.68 14.94 -35.19
CA GLY A 13 -30.90 14.85 -33.74
C GLY A 13 -31.07 13.40 -33.32
N SER A 14 -29.99 12.61 -33.29
CA SER A 14 -29.99 11.26 -32.70
C SER A 14 -29.20 11.29 -31.40
N THR A 15 -29.79 11.79 -30.32
CA THR A 15 -29.30 11.54 -28.96
C THR A 15 -29.71 10.13 -28.57
N ARG A 16 -28.87 9.13 -28.87
CA ARG A 16 -29.00 7.81 -28.26
C ARG A 16 -28.76 7.99 -26.75
N PRO A 17 -29.72 7.69 -25.85
CA PRO A 17 -29.47 7.78 -24.43
C PRO A 17 -28.36 6.80 -24.06
N MET A 18 -27.32 7.30 -23.36
CA MET A 18 -26.31 6.44 -22.75
C MET A 18 -27.02 5.44 -21.84
N PRO A 19 -26.73 4.12 -21.91
CA PRO A 19 -27.32 3.18 -20.98
C PRO A 19 -26.95 3.62 -19.56
N ARG A 20 -27.96 3.81 -18.71
CA ARG A 20 -27.72 3.98 -17.27
C ARG A 20 -26.97 2.72 -16.83
N ARG A 21 -25.67 2.85 -16.54
CA ARG A 21 -24.93 1.83 -15.81
C ARG A 21 -25.78 1.49 -14.59
N SER A 22 -26.29 0.26 -14.51
CA SER A 22 -26.79 -0.24 -13.24
C SER A 22 -25.65 -0.06 -12.25
N ALA A 23 -25.91 0.66 -11.16
CA ALA A 23 -24.92 0.79 -10.11
C ALA A 23 -24.61 -0.63 -9.62
N ALA A 24 -23.40 -1.10 -9.91
CA ALA A 24 -22.88 -2.32 -9.30
C ALA A 24 -23.09 -2.20 -7.78
N PRO A 25 -23.44 -3.31 -7.08
CA PRO A 25 -23.70 -3.27 -5.65
C PRO A 25 -22.56 -2.52 -4.96
N SER A 26 -22.92 -1.55 -4.12
CA SER A 26 -21.94 -0.71 -3.43
C SER A 26 -20.93 -1.63 -2.74
N PRO A 27 -19.62 -1.54 -3.06
CA PRO A 27 -18.64 -2.38 -2.41
C PRO A 27 -18.73 -2.12 -0.90
N LYS A 28 -18.52 -3.19 -0.10
CA LYS A 28 -18.39 -3.13 1.38
C LYS A 28 -17.67 -1.84 1.75
N PRO A 29 -18.13 -1.07 2.76
CA PRO A 29 -17.74 0.32 2.90
C PRO A 29 -16.23 0.43 2.87
N ALA A 30 -15.71 1.08 1.82
CA ALA A 30 -14.32 1.16 1.37
C ALA A 30 -13.34 1.79 2.40
N PHE A 31 -13.78 1.94 3.64
CA PHE A 31 -13.16 2.73 4.69
C PHE A 31 -13.39 2.13 6.08
N ALA A 32 -13.88 0.89 6.22
CA ALA A 32 -14.03 0.25 7.53
C ALA A 32 -12.70 0.23 8.32
N TRP A 33 -11.57 0.07 7.63
CA TRP A 33 -10.22 0.17 8.21
C TRP A 33 -9.89 1.57 8.73
N ARG A 34 -10.40 2.67 8.16
CA ARG A 34 -10.10 4.04 8.63
C ARG A 34 -10.54 4.23 10.07
N ARG A 35 -11.70 3.68 10.42
CA ARG A 35 -12.26 3.76 11.76
C ARG A 35 -11.51 2.86 12.74
N LYS A 36 -11.10 1.66 12.29
CA LYS A 36 -10.36 0.68 13.09
C LYS A 36 -8.92 1.13 13.37
N TRP A 37 -8.20 1.64 12.36
CA TRP A 37 -6.83 2.14 12.50
C TRP A 37 -6.73 3.33 13.45
N ARG A 38 -7.66 4.30 13.31
CA ARG A 38 -7.70 5.48 14.20
C ARG A 38 -7.94 5.14 15.67
N LYS A 39 -8.71 4.08 15.97
CA LYS A 39 -8.98 3.67 17.35
C LYS A 39 -7.78 3.01 18.03
N ASN A 40 -6.85 2.42 17.26
CA ASN A 40 -5.78 1.58 17.79
C ASN A 40 -4.38 2.23 17.71
N SER A 41 -4.25 3.48 17.24
CA SER A 41 -2.97 4.16 16.98
C SER A 41 -2.67 5.24 18.03
N SER A 42 -2.56 4.87 19.31
CA SER A 42 -2.17 5.80 20.38
C SER A 42 -0.66 6.14 20.38
N ARG A 43 0.17 5.34 19.68
CA ARG A 43 1.60 5.60 19.45
C ARG A 43 1.99 5.28 18.01
N ALA A 44 2.93 6.03 17.44
CA ALA A 44 3.47 5.75 16.11
C ALA A 44 4.22 4.42 16.12
N ALA A 45 3.84 3.51 15.22
CA ALA A 45 4.49 2.21 15.09
C ALA A 45 5.83 2.37 14.35
N ARG A 46 6.91 1.87 14.95
CA ARG A 46 8.24 1.87 14.36
C ARG A 46 8.51 0.62 13.55
N LEU A 47 9.12 0.79 12.39
CA LEU A 47 9.43 -0.30 11.47
C LEU A 47 10.73 -0.02 10.71
N ILE A 48 11.37 -1.08 10.25
CA ILE A 48 12.36 -1.03 9.17
C ILE A 48 11.63 -1.34 7.87
N ALA A 49 11.99 -0.67 6.77
CA ALA A 49 11.53 -1.05 5.44
C ALA A 49 12.69 -1.63 4.63
N TYR A 50 12.42 -2.41 3.60
CA TYR A 50 13.49 -2.84 2.71
C TYR A 50 13.97 -1.68 1.83
N HIS A 51 13.07 -1.04 1.08
CA HIS A 51 13.29 0.23 0.36
C HIS A 51 12.48 1.41 0.93
N ASN A 52 12.81 2.63 0.47
CA ASN A 52 12.14 3.88 0.85
C ASN A 52 10.83 4.16 0.07
N THR A 53 10.03 3.12 -0.20
CA THR A 53 8.77 3.21 -0.96
C THR A 53 7.60 3.76 -0.13
N TRP A 54 7.71 3.70 1.19
CA TRP A 54 6.61 3.92 2.12
C TRP A 54 6.40 5.34 2.68
N PRO A 55 7.13 6.43 2.35
CA PRO A 55 6.96 7.73 3.02
C PRO A 55 5.52 8.28 3.07
N TYR A 56 4.77 8.19 1.96
CA TYR A 56 3.38 8.69 1.91
C TYR A 56 2.44 7.81 2.75
N PHE A 57 2.61 6.49 2.66
CA PHE A 57 1.87 5.53 3.46
C PHE A 57 2.16 5.74 4.96
N ALA A 58 3.43 5.83 5.32
CA ALA A 58 3.88 6.06 6.69
C ALA A 58 3.30 7.34 7.29
N ARG A 59 3.35 8.48 6.57
CA ARG A 59 2.71 9.73 7.02
C ARG A 59 1.20 9.57 7.19
N ARG A 60 0.53 8.91 6.24
CA ARG A 60 -0.93 8.73 6.29
C ARG A 60 -1.37 7.88 7.48
N PHE A 61 -0.58 6.90 7.87
CA PHE A 61 -0.91 5.91 8.90
C PHE A 61 -0.17 6.10 10.23
N ARG A 62 0.61 7.18 10.38
CA ARG A 62 1.42 7.48 11.57
C ARG A 62 2.42 6.36 11.89
N LEU A 63 3.12 5.91 10.86
CA LEU A 63 4.24 4.98 10.98
C LEU A 63 5.55 5.75 10.98
N ASP A 64 6.53 5.21 11.68
CA ASP A 64 7.89 5.72 11.78
C ASP A 64 8.82 4.70 11.10
N VAL A 65 9.16 4.96 9.83
CA VAL A 65 10.15 4.17 9.08
C VAL A 65 11.53 4.61 9.57
N VAL A 66 12.13 3.83 10.46
CA VAL A 66 13.35 4.24 11.18
C VAL A 66 14.59 4.22 10.28
N ASP A 67 14.70 3.21 9.43
CA ASP A 67 15.76 3.08 8.43
C ASP A 67 15.32 2.08 7.34
N VAL A 68 16.10 1.98 6.27
CA VAL A 68 15.88 1.04 5.16
C VAL A 68 16.96 -0.04 5.08
N ILE A 69 16.68 -1.22 4.56
CA ILE A 69 17.69 -2.27 4.39
C ILE A 69 18.62 -1.89 3.24
N GLU A 70 18.04 -1.60 2.08
CA GLU A 70 18.73 -1.25 0.85
C GLU A 70 18.70 0.26 0.63
N ILE A 71 19.88 0.90 0.70
CA ILE A 71 20.00 2.37 0.53
C ILE A 71 19.92 2.74 -0.94
N LYS A 72 20.57 1.94 -1.79
CA LYS A 72 20.68 2.17 -3.23
C LYS A 72 20.11 0.94 -3.93
N GLU A 73 19.12 1.18 -4.76
CA GLU A 73 18.44 0.16 -5.56
C GLU A 73 19.43 -0.70 -6.36
N GLY A 74 19.23 -2.01 -6.31
CA GLY A 74 20.07 -3.03 -6.93
C GLY A 74 21.42 -3.27 -6.24
N VAL A 75 21.68 -2.66 -5.08
CA VAL A 75 22.95 -2.82 -4.34
C VAL A 75 22.69 -3.49 -3.01
N ALA A 76 23.05 -4.77 -2.94
CA ALA A 76 22.88 -5.59 -1.74
C ALA A 76 23.50 -4.94 -0.49
N PRO A 77 22.82 -5.01 0.67
CA PRO A 77 23.32 -4.43 1.91
C PRO A 77 24.57 -5.15 2.41
N SER A 78 25.56 -4.39 2.87
CA SER A 78 26.77 -4.97 3.46
C SER A 78 26.48 -5.67 4.81
N PRO A 79 27.28 -6.67 5.21
CA PRO A 79 27.15 -7.30 6.53
C PRO A 79 27.20 -6.30 7.69
N ALA A 80 28.03 -5.26 7.59
CA ALA A 80 28.13 -4.19 8.58
C ALA A 80 26.82 -3.38 8.69
N ARG A 81 26.15 -3.11 7.57
CA ARG A 81 24.84 -2.45 7.59
C ARG A 81 23.79 -3.31 8.28
N LEU A 82 23.73 -4.60 7.96
CA LEU A 82 22.78 -5.52 8.61
C LEU A 82 23.07 -5.65 10.12
N ALA A 83 24.33 -5.62 10.55
CA ALA A 83 24.69 -5.60 11.96
C ALA A 83 24.20 -4.32 12.66
N ARG A 84 24.41 -3.14 12.04
CA ARG A 84 23.91 -1.84 12.55
C ARG A 84 22.39 -1.81 12.66
N LEU A 85 21.68 -2.27 11.62
CA LEU A 85 20.22 -2.37 11.65
C LEU A 85 19.73 -3.28 12.77
N ALA A 86 20.36 -4.44 12.95
CA ALA A 86 20.01 -5.35 14.04
C ALA A 86 20.25 -4.72 15.43
N ALA A 87 21.27 -3.86 15.59
CA ALA A 87 21.50 -3.11 16.82
C ALA A 87 20.38 -2.07 17.07
N ILE A 88 20.09 -1.24 16.06
CA ILE A 88 19.00 -0.23 16.09
C ILE A 88 17.66 -0.90 16.44
N MET A 89 17.35 -2.03 15.80
CA MET A 89 16.10 -2.75 16.03
C MET A 89 15.96 -3.24 17.46
N ARG A 90 17.04 -3.74 18.08
CA ARG A 90 17.02 -4.18 19.48
C ARG A 90 16.91 -3.02 20.44
N GLU A 91 17.73 -1.99 20.25
CA GLU A 91 17.75 -0.78 21.10
C GLU A 91 16.39 -0.08 21.12
N GLN A 92 15.79 0.09 19.94
CA GLN A 92 14.52 0.79 19.79
C GLN A 92 13.29 -0.11 19.85
N LYS A 93 13.48 -1.41 20.12
CA LYS A 93 12.43 -2.45 20.18
C LYS A 93 11.57 -2.50 18.91
N ILE A 94 12.19 -2.37 17.74
CA ILE A 94 11.53 -2.48 16.45
C ILE A 94 11.30 -3.95 16.13
N ARG A 95 10.04 -4.35 15.99
CA ARG A 95 9.64 -5.76 15.80
C ARG A 95 9.06 -6.06 14.42
N LEU A 96 9.09 -5.10 13.50
CA LEU A 96 8.55 -5.24 12.15
C LEU A 96 9.55 -4.80 11.08
N ILE A 97 9.60 -5.59 10.01
CA ILE A 97 10.28 -5.29 8.75
C ILE A 97 9.21 -5.30 7.66
N VAL A 98 9.05 -4.19 6.95
CA VAL A 98 8.17 -4.09 5.78
C VAL A 98 8.96 -4.42 4.51
N HIS A 99 8.37 -5.25 3.66
CA HIS A 99 8.99 -5.78 2.46
C HIS A 99 8.00 -5.78 1.30
N GLU A 100 8.46 -5.58 0.08
CA GLU A 100 7.68 -5.70 -1.15
C GLU A 100 7.72 -7.13 -1.68
N PRO A 101 6.77 -7.57 -2.52
CA PRO A 101 6.67 -8.97 -2.94
C PRO A 101 7.80 -9.45 -3.85
N PHE A 102 8.49 -8.52 -4.52
CA PHE A 102 9.48 -8.78 -5.57
C PHE A 102 10.92 -8.45 -5.16
N GLU A 103 11.14 -8.02 -3.92
CA GLU A 103 12.46 -7.76 -3.37
C GLU A 103 13.17 -9.07 -2.97
N PRO A 104 14.53 -9.10 -2.94
CA PRO A 104 15.29 -10.22 -2.38
C PRO A 104 15.04 -10.38 -0.88
N GLU A 105 14.65 -11.59 -0.45
CA GLU A 105 14.22 -11.82 0.94
C GLU A 105 15.38 -12.01 1.94
N GLU A 106 16.57 -12.38 1.47
CA GLU A 106 17.65 -12.91 2.30
C GLU A 106 18.05 -11.97 3.43
N ALA A 107 18.15 -10.67 3.14
CA ALA A 107 18.54 -9.64 4.09
C ALA A 107 17.44 -9.41 5.16
N SER A 108 16.17 -9.31 4.73
CA SER A 108 15.02 -9.18 5.62
C SER A 108 14.89 -10.38 6.57
N GLN A 109 15.02 -11.59 6.03
CA GLN A 109 14.92 -12.83 6.80
C GLN A 109 16.11 -12.98 7.77
N LEU A 110 17.31 -12.58 7.37
CA LEU A 110 18.47 -12.57 8.28
C LEU A 110 18.25 -11.62 9.46
N LEU A 111 17.73 -10.41 9.21
CA LEU A 111 17.40 -9.46 10.28
C LEU A 111 16.30 -10.00 11.19
N ALA A 112 15.24 -10.58 10.63
CA ALA A 112 14.16 -11.20 11.40
C ALA A 112 14.70 -12.28 12.34
N ARG A 113 15.53 -13.21 11.85
CA ARG A 113 16.17 -14.25 12.68
C ARG A 113 17.04 -13.68 13.80
N ARG A 114 17.77 -12.59 13.52
CA ARG A 114 18.67 -11.95 14.51
C ARG A 114 17.93 -11.16 15.58
N THR A 115 16.76 -10.62 15.27
CA THR A 115 16.07 -9.62 16.11
C THR A 115 14.75 -10.12 16.69
N GLY A 116 14.21 -11.24 16.20
CA GLY A 116 12.86 -11.69 16.54
C GLY A 116 11.77 -10.78 16.00
N ALA A 117 12.07 -10.02 14.95
CA ALA A 117 11.11 -9.22 14.20
C ALA A 117 10.35 -10.07 13.18
N ALA A 118 9.14 -9.66 12.84
CA ALA A 118 8.37 -10.25 11.75
C ALA A 118 8.62 -9.50 10.44
N VAL A 119 8.79 -10.24 9.34
CA VAL A 119 8.77 -9.68 7.97
C VAL A 119 7.32 -9.65 7.48
N VAL A 120 6.88 -8.50 7.00
CA VAL A 120 5.52 -8.27 6.53
C VAL A 120 5.57 -7.82 5.08
N LYS A 121 4.93 -8.60 4.20
CA LYS A 121 4.77 -8.23 2.80
C LYS A 121 3.61 -7.27 2.63
N LEU A 122 3.90 -6.10 2.06
CA LEU A 122 2.90 -5.11 1.67
C LEU A 122 2.89 -4.98 0.14
N ALA A 123 1.74 -4.62 -0.41
CA ALA A 123 1.60 -4.33 -1.82
C ALA A 123 2.05 -2.88 -2.10
N PRO A 124 3.08 -2.64 -2.91
CA PRO A 124 3.48 -1.27 -3.30
C PRO A 124 2.55 -0.65 -4.35
N SER A 125 1.84 -1.46 -5.13
CA SER A 125 1.00 -0.99 -6.24
C SER A 125 -0.19 -1.92 -6.50
N VAL A 126 -1.16 -1.45 -7.29
CA VAL A 126 -2.27 -2.30 -7.74
C VAL A 126 -1.72 -3.41 -8.63
N GLY A 127 -2.10 -4.65 -8.33
CA GLY A 127 -1.65 -5.84 -9.05
C GLY A 127 -0.34 -6.44 -8.53
N SER A 128 0.37 -5.80 -7.59
CA SER A 128 1.60 -6.36 -7.02
C SER A 128 1.36 -7.61 -6.16
N LEU A 129 0.13 -7.78 -5.67
CA LEU A 129 -0.36 -8.97 -4.98
C LEU A 129 -1.78 -9.29 -5.46
N PRO A 130 -2.21 -10.57 -5.48
CA PRO A 130 -3.56 -10.94 -5.91
C PRO A 130 -4.69 -10.21 -5.15
N ALA A 131 -4.49 -9.95 -3.86
CA ALA A 131 -5.45 -9.22 -3.02
C ALA A 131 -5.49 -7.71 -3.30
N ALA A 132 -4.45 -7.13 -3.90
CA ALA A 132 -4.33 -5.70 -4.19
C ALA A 132 -4.80 -5.39 -5.63
N ASN A 133 -5.96 -5.88 -6.03
CA ASN A 133 -6.45 -5.83 -7.43
C ASN A 133 -7.17 -4.52 -7.82
N SER A 134 -7.32 -3.58 -6.89
CA SER A 134 -7.84 -2.24 -7.13
C SER A 134 -7.22 -1.26 -6.14
N TYR A 135 -7.31 0.04 -6.42
CA TYR A 135 -6.73 1.07 -5.55
C TYR A 135 -7.26 0.99 -4.12
N LEU A 136 -8.55 0.71 -3.93
CA LEU A 136 -9.12 0.56 -2.59
C LEU A 136 -8.68 -0.75 -1.93
N ALA A 137 -8.69 -1.85 -2.69
CA ALA A 137 -8.24 -3.16 -2.19
C ALA A 137 -6.75 -3.16 -1.77
N LEU A 138 -5.92 -2.37 -2.44
CA LEU A 138 -4.52 -2.13 -2.07
C LEU A 138 -4.38 -1.61 -0.62
N PHE A 139 -5.14 -0.57 -0.26
CA PHE A 139 -5.11 -0.04 1.10
C PHE A 139 -5.82 -0.95 2.10
N ASP A 140 -6.93 -1.59 1.71
CA ASP A 140 -7.61 -2.58 2.56
C ASP A 140 -6.64 -3.69 2.97
N TYR A 141 -5.91 -4.24 1.99
CA TYR A 141 -4.88 -5.25 2.22
C TYR A 141 -3.75 -4.73 3.11
N ASN A 142 -3.08 -3.64 2.71
CA ASN A 142 -1.90 -3.15 3.44
C ASN A 142 -2.22 -2.77 4.89
N VAL A 143 -3.35 -2.12 5.12
CA VAL A 143 -3.75 -1.70 6.48
C VAL A 143 -4.15 -2.90 7.33
N ALA A 144 -4.88 -3.87 6.76
CA ALA A 144 -5.25 -5.08 7.49
C ALA A 144 -4.03 -5.91 7.87
N THR A 145 -3.12 -6.15 6.93
CA THR A 145 -1.87 -6.90 7.12
C THR A 145 -1.01 -6.23 8.19
N LEU A 146 -0.80 -4.92 8.10
CA LEU A 146 0.02 -4.21 9.07
C LEU A 146 -0.63 -4.16 10.46
N ALA A 147 -1.94 -3.97 10.55
CA ALA A 147 -2.66 -3.98 11.83
C ALA A 147 -2.55 -5.35 12.53
N GLN A 148 -2.71 -6.44 11.77
CA GLN A 148 -2.55 -7.79 12.29
C GLN A 148 -1.12 -8.03 12.81
N ALA A 149 -0.11 -7.63 12.03
CA ALA A 149 1.29 -7.77 12.42
C ALA A 149 1.61 -6.98 13.70
N LEU A 150 1.12 -5.73 13.80
CA LEU A 150 1.32 -4.89 14.99
C LEU A 150 0.66 -5.50 16.24
N SER A 151 -0.54 -6.06 16.12
CA SER A 151 -1.20 -6.76 17.23
C SER A 151 -0.43 -8.01 17.66
N ALA A 152 0.15 -8.75 16.71
CA ALA A 152 0.90 -9.97 17.02
C ALA A 152 2.24 -9.71 17.72
N VAL A 153 2.93 -8.59 17.42
CA VAL A 153 4.24 -8.26 18.02
C VAL A 153 4.14 -7.44 19.30
N SER A 154 2.95 -6.94 19.65
CA SER A 154 2.71 -6.16 20.88
C SER A 154 2.31 -7.03 22.08
N ASN A 155 1.96 -8.30 21.83
CA ASN A 155 1.73 -9.33 22.85
C ASN A 155 3.04 -10.08 23.14
#